data_AF-A0A7V9NI59-F1
#
_entry.id   AF-A0A7V9NI59-F1
#
_cell.length_a   1.000
_cell.length_b   1.000
_cell.length_c   1.000
_cell.angle_alpha   90.00
_cell.angle_beta   90.00
_cell.angle_gamma   90.00
#
_symmetry.space_group_name_H-M   'P 1'
#
loop_
_entity.id
_entity.type
_entity.pdbx_description
1 polymer ?
#
loop_
_entity_poly.entity_id
_entity_poly.type
_entity_poly.pdbx_seq_one_letter_code
_entity_poly.pdbx_strand_id
1 'polypeptide(L)'
;MQVALAQTAVRLSDSVTTIMPVPPHREVPGTQLTETQRRANAETVHRAWKEHAGNVRHSLINGYYQGWDLHPAQLPARYGAVYAFFQSARPAATARLRTFVEGAAQAMLVGDVFDDEATGQGLLNFFVRGLNSGAIGLAEAQETGLSAEELQGRSFRAIVEGRRP
;
A
#
# COMPACT_ATOMS: atom_id res chain seq x y z
N MET A 1 3.77 11.07 15.66
CA MET A 1 5.11 10.74 15.11
C MET A 1 5.30 11.27 13.70
N GLN A 2 4.49 10.88 12.70
CA GLN A 2 4.68 11.34 11.32
C GLN A 2 4.67 12.86 11.14
N VAL A 3 3.67 13.55 11.72
CA VAL A 3 3.57 15.02 11.62
C VAL A 3 4.76 15.73 12.30
N ALA A 4 5.21 15.21 13.43
CA ALA A 4 6.31 15.80 14.20
C ALA A 4 7.68 15.67 13.49
N LEU A 5 7.82 14.71 12.58
CA LEU A 5 9.07 14.43 11.86
C LEU A 5 8.95 14.74 10.36
N ALA A 6 7.84 15.33 9.92
CA ALA A 6 7.63 15.72 8.54
C ALA A 6 8.72 16.71 8.10
N GLN A 7 9.21 16.57 6.86
CA GLN A 7 10.29 17.39 6.29
C GLN A 7 11.64 17.29 7.03
N THR A 8 11.82 16.30 7.92
CA THR A 8 13.12 15.95 8.49
C THR A 8 13.76 14.80 7.71
N ALA A 9 15.05 14.56 7.93
CA ALA A 9 15.74 13.39 7.38
C ALA A 9 15.37 12.07 8.11
N VAL A 10 14.56 12.12 9.16
CA VAL A 10 14.22 10.94 9.97
C VAL A 10 13.22 10.07 9.23
N ARG A 11 13.56 8.79 9.03
CA ARG A 11 12.70 7.78 8.43
C ARG A 11 12.04 6.95 9.52
N LEU A 12 10.73 6.75 9.39
CA LEU A 12 9.95 5.91 10.30
C LEU A 12 9.66 4.57 9.64
N SER A 13 9.87 3.49 10.39
CA SER A 13 9.47 2.13 10.04
C SER A 13 8.55 1.62 11.13
N ASP A 14 7.48 0.95 10.75
CA ASP A 14 6.72 0.17 11.72
C ASP A 14 7.51 -1.10 12.07
N SER A 15 7.24 -1.63 13.27
CA SER A 15 7.92 -2.80 13.81
C SER A 15 7.57 -4.08 13.02
N VAL A 16 8.14 -5.20 13.45
CA VAL A 16 7.97 -6.49 12.80
C VAL A 16 6.96 -7.38 13.53
N THR A 17 6.28 -8.25 12.79
CA THR A 17 5.52 -9.36 13.38
C THR A 17 6.49 -10.43 13.87
N THR A 18 6.53 -10.63 15.18
CA THR A 18 7.42 -11.61 15.84
C THR A 18 6.90 -13.04 15.74
N ILE A 19 5.63 -13.24 15.39
CA ILE A 19 5.05 -14.56 15.13
C ILE A 19 5.50 -15.04 13.75
N MET A 20 6.37 -16.05 13.74
CA MET A 20 6.92 -16.63 12.51
C MET A 20 6.00 -17.72 11.94
N PRO A 21 5.77 -17.75 10.62
CA PRO A 21 4.99 -18.79 9.95
C PRO A 21 5.81 -20.07 9.75
N VAL A 22 6.14 -20.74 10.85
CA VAL A 22 6.92 -21.99 10.85
C VAL A 22 6.02 -23.17 11.21
N PRO A 23 5.96 -24.23 10.37
CA PRO A 23 5.19 -25.42 10.70
C PRO A 23 5.80 -26.17 11.90
N PRO A 24 5.00 -26.58 12.90
CA PRO A 24 5.48 -27.29 14.09
C PRO A 24 5.92 -28.73 13.80
N HIS A 25 5.38 -29.37 12.76
CA HIS A 25 5.73 -30.74 12.39
C HIS A 25 6.59 -30.76 11.12
N ARG A 26 7.66 -31.55 11.14
CA ARG A 26 8.56 -31.77 10.00
C ARG A 26 8.55 -33.24 9.60
N GLU A 27 8.68 -33.49 8.30
CA GLU A 27 8.97 -34.82 7.82
C GLU A 27 10.37 -35.24 8.25
N VAL A 28 10.48 -36.47 8.76
CA VAL A 28 11.75 -37.12 9.06
C VAL A 28 12.02 -38.11 7.92
N PRO A 29 13.27 -38.28 7.45
CA PRO A 29 13.57 -39.22 6.37
C PRO A 29 12.92 -40.60 6.59
N GLY A 30 12.13 -41.05 5.61
CA GLY A 30 11.39 -42.33 5.68
C GLY A 30 10.01 -42.26 6.34
N THR A 31 9.55 -41.08 6.76
CA THR A 31 8.20 -40.87 7.30
C THR A 31 7.45 -39.80 6.50
N GLN A 32 6.13 -39.88 6.49
CA GLN A 32 5.25 -38.82 5.96
C GLN A 32 4.44 -38.22 7.10
N LEU A 33 4.11 -36.94 6.99
CA LEU A 33 3.16 -36.34 7.93
C LEU A 33 1.81 -37.04 7.85
N THR A 34 1.17 -37.22 9.01
CA THR A 34 -0.25 -37.57 9.06
C THR A 34 -1.09 -36.40 8.56
N GLU A 35 -2.34 -36.67 8.18
CA GLU A 35 -3.25 -35.61 7.76
C GLU A 35 -3.51 -34.58 8.87
N THR A 36 -3.62 -35.05 10.12
CA THR A 36 -3.76 -34.17 11.28
C THR A 36 -2.56 -33.23 11.43
N GLN A 37 -1.33 -33.71 11.22
CA GLN A 37 -0.12 -32.89 11.29
C GLN A 37 -0.04 -31.89 10.12
N ARG A 38 -0.40 -32.31 8.90
CA ARG A 38 -0.48 -31.39 7.74
C ARG A 38 -1.46 -30.26 7.99
N ARG A 39 -2.65 -30.56 8.52
CA ARG A 39 -3.65 -29.56 8.89
C ARG A 39 -3.13 -28.61 9.98
N ALA A 40 -2.53 -29.14 11.04
CA ALA A 40 -1.95 -28.32 12.11
C ALA A 40 -0.82 -27.40 11.61
N ASN A 41 -0.01 -27.87 10.66
CA ASN A 41 1.00 -27.05 9.99
C ASN A 41 0.35 -25.89 9.20
N ALA A 42 -0.65 -26.18 8.37
CA ALA A 42 -1.34 -25.17 7.58
C ALA A 42 -2.03 -24.12 8.47
N GLU A 43 -2.75 -24.55 9.51
CA GLU A 43 -3.41 -23.66 10.48
C GLU A 43 -2.40 -22.73 11.19
N THR A 44 -1.25 -23.27 11.59
CA THR A 44 -0.19 -22.48 12.24
C THR A 44 0.36 -21.41 11.30
N VAL A 45 0.68 -21.77 10.06
CA VAL A 45 1.19 -20.85 9.04
C VAL A 45 0.16 -19.78 8.72
N HIS A 46 -1.10 -20.17 8.45
CA HIS A 46 -2.16 -19.22 8.11
C HIS A 46 -2.51 -18.27 9.25
N ARG A 47 -2.47 -18.73 10.51
CA ARG A 47 -2.65 -17.86 11.67
C ARG A 47 -1.55 -16.81 11.76
N ALA A 48 -0.29 -17.21 11.59
CA ALA A 48 0.85 -16.29 11.57
C ALA A 48 0.76 -15.31 10.39
N TRP A 49 0.34 -15.78 9.21
CA TRP A 49 0.10 -14.91 8.05
C TRP A 49 -1.01 -13.90 8.29
N LYS A 50 -2.11 -14.30 8.91
CA LYS A 50 -3.23 -13.40 9.21
C LYS A 50 -2.80 -12.28 10.15
N GLU A 51 -2.04 -12.62 11.19
CA GLU A 51 -1.48 -11.63 12.12
C GLU A 51 -0.50 -10.70 11.41
N HIS A 52 0.41 -11.26 10.61
CA HIS A 52 1.37 -10.48 9.84
C HIS A 52 0.72 -9.51 8.86
N ALA A 53 -0.24 -9.99 8.06
CA ALA A 53 -1.01 -9.16 7.13
C ALA A 53 -1.81 -8.07 7.87
N GLY A 54 -2.33 -8.37 9.06
CA GLY A 54 -2.98 -7.40 9.93
C GLY A 54 -2.05 -6.27 10.36
N ASN A 55 -0.83 -6.59 10.80
CA ASN A 55 0.18 -5.61 11.19
C ASN A 55 0.63 -4.77 9.99
N VAL A 56 0.90 -5.40 8.83
CA VAL A 56 1.27 -4.68 7.60
C VAL A 56 0.16 -3.70 7.20
N ARG A 57 -1.11 -4.14 7.25
CA ARG A 57 -2.25 -3.26 6.96
C ARG A 57 -2.35 -2.11 7.97
N HIS A 58 -2.18 -2.39 9.26
CA HIS A 58 -2.18 -1.37 10.30
C HIS A 58 -1.10 -0.31 10.06
N SER A 59 0.12 -0.73 9.74
CA SER A 59 1.24 0.13 9.35
C SER A 59 0.86 1.06 8.20
N LEU A 60 0.34 0.49 7.10
CA LEU A 60 -0.02 1.23 5.88
C LEU A 60 -1.14 2.26 6.13
N ILE A 61 -2.18 1.89 6.87
CA ILE A 61 -3.30 2.78 7.23
C ILE A 61 -2.80 3.98 8.05
N ASN A 62 -1.81 3.77 8.91
CA ASN A 62 -1.19 4.84 9.71
C ASN A 62 -0.06 5.58 8.97
N GLY A 63 0.12 5.32 7.68
CA GLY A 63 1.08 6.00 6.82
C GLY A 63 2.52 5.48 6.92
N TYR A 64 2.78 4.39 7.64
CA TYR A 64 4.10 3.75 7.71
C TYR A 64 4.24 2.75 6.56
N TYR A 65 4.97 3.14 5.52
CA TYR A 65 5.20 2.34 4.32
C TYR A 65 6.55 1.59 4.34
N GLN A 66 7.25 1.63 5.47
CA GLN A 66 8.51 0.92 5.67
C GLN A 66 8.32 -0.08 6.81
N GLY A 67 8.87 -1.27 6.61
CA GLY A 67 8.82 -2.40 7.54
C GLY A 67 9.76 -3.49 7.06
N TRP A 68 9.93 -4.53 7.86
CA TRP A 68 10.86 -5.63 7.60
C TRP A 68 10.25 -6.96 8.05
N ASP A 69 10.78 -8.07 7.54
CA ASP A 69 10.33 -9.44 7.82
C ASP A 69 11.44 -10.23 8.52
N LEU A 70 11.06 -11.08 9.47
CA LEU A 70 11.98 -11.98 10.16
C LEU A 70 12.14 -13.33 9.46
N HIS A 71 11.18 -13.68 8.58
CA HIS A 71 11.15 -14.99 7.95
C HIS A 71 10.66 -14.89 6.49
N PRO A 72 11.30 -15.57 5.52
CA PRO A 72 10.93 -15.47 4.10
C PRO A 72 9.48 -15.88 3.83
N ALA A 73 8.93 -16.83 4.60
CA ALA A 73 7.52 -17.19 4.48
C ALA A 73 6.54 -16.10 4.99
N GLN A 74 6.99 -14.93 5.48
CA GLN A 74 6.12 -13.77 5.70
C GLN A 74 5.87 -12.97 4.41
N LEU A 75 6.74 -13.09 3.40
CA LEU A 75 6.63 -12.36 2.14
C LEU A 75 5.26 -12.54 1.45
N PRO A 76 4.68 -13.75 1.33
CA PRO A 76 3.37 -13.90 0.69
C PRO A 76 2.27 -13.09 1.38
N ALA A 77 2.24 -13.11 2.72
CA ALA A 77 1.27 -12.37 3.50
C ALA A 77 1.48 -10.84 3.39
N ARG A 78 2.74 -10.38 3.36
CA ARG A 78 3.07 -8.97 3.10
C ARG A 78 2.58 -8.52 1.73
N TYR A 79 2.93 -9.26 0.67
CA TYR A 79 2.51 -8.93 -0.70
C TYR A 79 0.98 -8.87 -0.80
N GLY A 80 0.29 -9.88 -0.25
CA GLY A 80 -1.17 -9.89 -0.22
C GLY A 80 -1.76 -8.67 0.49
N ALA A 81 -1.21 -8.28 1.65
CA ALA A 81 -1.67 -7.12 2.41
C ALA A 81 -1.43 -5.78 1.68
N VAL A 82 -0.24 -5.60 1.07
CA VAL A 82 0.12 -4.40 0.31
C VAL A 82 -0.77 -4.25 -0.93
N TYR A 83 -0.94 -5.33 -1.70
CA TYR A 83 -1.77 -5.30 -2.91
C TYR A 83 -3.24 -5.05 -2.55
N ALA A 84 -3.75 -5.73 -1.52
CA ALA A 84 -5.13 -5.50 -1.07
C ALA A 84 -5.35 -4.06 -0.59
N PHE A 85 -4.37 -3.45 0.10
CA PHE A 85 -4.45 -2.06 0.55
C PHE A 85 -4.61 -1.09 -0.64
N PHE A 86 -3.73 -1.17 -1.64
CA PHE A 86 -3.82 -0.28 -2.80
C PHE A 86 -5.04 -0.58 -3.68
N GLN A 87 -5.28 -1.85 -4.02
CA GLN A 87 -6.37 -2.21 -4.93
C GLN A 87 -7.75 -1.95 -4.33
N SER A 88 -7.93 -2.11 -3.01
CA SER A 88 -9.22 -1.79 -2.38
C SER A 88 -9.53 -0.29 -2.33
N ALA A 89 -8.51 0.55 -2.21
CA ALA A 89 -8.68 2.01 -2.18
C ALA A 89 -8.66 2.65 -3.58
N ARG A 90 -8.13 1.95 -4.60
CA ARG A 90 -7.90 2.47 -5.95
C ARG A 90 -9.16 3.08 -6.61
N PRO A 91 -10.35 2.44 -6.63
CA PRO A 91 -11.49 3.01 -7.33
C PRO A 91 -11.90 4.39 -6.80
N ALA A 92 -11.97 4.54 -5.48
CA ALA A 92 -12.32 5.82 -4.85
C ALA A 92 -11.21 6.88 -5.04
N ALA A 93 -9.94 6.49 -4.89
CA ALA A 93 -8.80 7.39 -5.12
C ALA A 93 -8.71 7.85 -6.59
N THR A 94 -9.02 6.96 -7.54
CA THR A 94 -9.03 7.26 -8.97
C THR A 94 -10.10 8.28 -9.31
N ALA A 95 -11.33 8.06 -8.83
CA ALA A 95 -12.44 8.99 -9.05
C ALA A 95 -12.12 10.38 -8.49
N ARG A 96 -11.60 10.46 -7.25
CA ARG A 96 -11.24 11.75 -6.63
C ARG A 96 -10.14 12.47 -7.40
N LEU A 97 -9.04 11.78 -7.72
CA LEU A 97 -7.93 12.41 -8.43
C LEU A 97 -8.33 12.84 -9.85
N ARG A 98 -9.13 12.03 -10.55
CA ARG A 98 -9.66 12.37 -11.87
C ARG A 98 -10.50 13.64 -11.81
N THR A 99 -11.47 13.73 -10.89
CA THR A 99 -12.27 14.94 -10.71
C THR A 99 -11.39 16.16 -10.45
N PHE A 100 -10.34 16.00 -9.64
CA PHE A 100 -9.44 17.09 -9.31
C PHE A 100 -8.57 17.54 -10.50
N VAL A 101 -8.19 16.60 -11.37
CA VAL A 101 -7.41 16.85 -12.58
C VAL A 101 -8.26 17.45 -13.71
N GLU A 102 -9.48 16.93 -13.91
CA GLU A 102 -10.44 17.40 -14.93
C GLU A 102 -11.04 18.76 -14.57
N GLY A 103 -11.16 19.07 -13.27
CA GLY A 103 -11.67 20.34 -12.76
C GLY A 103 -10.75 21.56 -12.96
N ALA A 104 -9.61 21.40 -13.63
CA ALA A 104 -8.68 22.45 -14.01
C ALA A 104 -8.37 23.47 -12.89
N ALA A 105 -7.84 22.98 -11.76
CA ALA A 105 -7.16 23.83 -10.76
C ALA A 105 -8.02 24.93 -10.10
N GLN A 106 -9.35 24.83 -10.18
CA GLN A 106 -10.25 25.58 -9.31
C GLN A 106 -10.61 24.72 -8.10
N ALA A 107 -10.66 25.31 -6.92
CA ALA A 107 -11.12 24.62 -5.71
C ALA A 107 -12.50 24.01 -5.97
N MET A 108 -12.59 22.69 -6.04
CA MET A 108 -13.84 21.98 -6.28
C MET A 108 -14.41 21.52 -4.95
N LEU A 109 -15.63 21.99 -4.63
CA LEU A 109 -16.53 21.23 -3.75
C LEU A 109 -16.99 20.00 -4.55
N VAL A 110 -16.48 18.81 -4.22
CA VAL A 110 -17.05 17.55 -4.70
C VAL A 110 -18.05 17.08 -3.64
N GLY A 111 -19.33 17.45 -3.80
CA GLY A 111 -20.31 17.34 -2.73
C GLY A 111 -19.94 18.29 -1.58
N ASP A 112 -19.84 17.78 -0.34
CA ASP A 112 -19.42 18.55 0.84
C ASP A 112 -17.90 18.51 1.09
N VAL A 113 -17.11 17.91 0.18
CA VAL A 113 -15.66 17.71 0.35
C VAL A 113 -14.88 18.78 -0.41
N PHE A 114 -14.07 19.55 0.32
CA PHE A 114 -13.12 20.52 -0.22
C PHE A 114 -11.77 19.85 -0.45
N ASP A 115 -11.38 19.69 -1.71
CA ASP A 115 -10.06 19.19 -2.09
C ASP A 115 -9.16 20.39 -2.47
N ASP A 116 -7.97 20.46 -1.88
CA ASP A 116 -6.94 21.47 -2.13
C ASP A 116 -5.65 20.84 -2.69
N GLU A 117 -4.61 21.65 -2.91
CA GLU A 117 -3.32 21.18 -3.43
C GLU A 117 -2.72 20.05 -2.56
N ALA A 118 -2.88 20.13 -1.24
CA ALA A 118 -2.37 19.12 -0.31
C ALA A 118 -3.11 17.79 -0.48
N THR A 119 -4.43 17.82 -0.68
CA THR A 119 -5.21 16.61 -0.98
C THR A 119 -4.82 16.01 -2.33
N GLY A 120 -4.65 16.84 -3.37
CA GLY A 120 -4.17 16.40 -4.68
C GLY A 120 -2.80 15.73 -4.60
N GLN A 121 -1.87 16.32 -3.84
CA GLN A 121 -0.54 15.73 -3.60
C GLN A 121 -0.63 14.40 -2.83
N GLY A 122 -1.54 14.29 -1.86
CA GLY A 122 -1.80 13.05 -1.13
C GLY A 122 -2.28 11.92 -2.04
N LEU A 123 -3.24 12.22 -2.93
CA LEU A 123 -3.75 11.28 -3.93
C LEU A 123 -2.67 10.88 -4.93
N LEU A 124 -1.89 11.83 -5.45
CA LEU A 124 -0.75 11.53 -6.33
C LEU A 124 0.26 10.60 -5.64
N ASN A 125 0.61 10.88 -4.39
CA ASN A 125 1.53 10.05 -3.60
C ASN A 125 1.00 8.63 -3.40
N PHE A 126 -0.31 8.44 -3.26
CA PHE A 126 -0.92 7.11 -3.19
C PHE A 126 -0.64 6.31 -4.47
N PHE A 127 -0.88 6.88 -5.65
CA PHE A 127 -0.61 6.21 -6.93
C PHE A 127 0.88 5.95 -7.15
N VAL A 128 1.75 6.91 -6.83
CA VAL A 128 3.21 6.75 -6.94
C VAL A 128 3.70 5.60 -6.06
N ARG A 129 3.17 5.46 -4.82
CA ARG A 129 3.51 4.34 -3.93
C ARG A 129 2.94 3.01 -4.44
N GLY A 130 1.73 3.01 -4.98
CA GLY A 130 1.14 1.84 -5.64
C GLY A 130 1.99 1.34 -6.81
N LEU A 131 2.44 2.25 -7.67
CA LEU A 131 3.33 1.94 -8.81
C LEU A 131 4.68 1.38 -8.34
N ASN A 132 5.33 2.06 -7.38
CA ASN A 132 6.64 1.62 -6.87
C ASN A 132 6.58 0.25 -6.19
N SER A 133 5.44 -0.15 -5.65
CA SER A 133 5.24 -1.48 -5.05
C SER A 133 4.77 -2.54 -6.04
N GLY A 134 4.41 -2.16 -7.26
CA GLY A 134 3.78 -3.04 -8.26
C GLY A 134 2.31 -3.37 -7.97
N ALA A 135 1.72 -2.80 -6.90
CA ALA A 135 0.34 -3.04 -6.52
C ALA A 135 -0.68 -2.33 -7.43
N ILE A 136 -0.25 -1.29 -8.13
CA ILE A 136 -1.01 -0.59 -9.16
C ILE A 136 -0.17 -0.58 -10.44
N GLY A 137 -0.75 -0.97 -11.57
CA GLY A 137 -0.12 -0.88 -12.88
C GLY A 137 -0.20 0.54 -13.48
N LEU A 138 0.68 0.84 -14.45
CA LEU A 138 0.67 2.15 -15.12
C LEU A 138 -0.67 2.45 -15.79
N ALA A 139 -1.25 1.48 -16.50
CA ALA A 139 -2.56 1.66 -17.14
C ALA A 139 -3.67 1.96 -16.12
N GLU A 140 -3.68 1.27 -14.97
CA GLU A 140 -4.63 1.53 -13.88
C GLU A 140 -4.43 2.92 -13.27
N ALA A 141 -3.19 3.40 -13.16
CA ALA A 141 -2.89 4.74 -12.67
C ALA A 141 -3.31 5.83 -13.68
N GLN A 142 -3.15 5.58 -14.98
CA GLN A 142 -3.55 6.50 -16.05
C GLN A 142 -5.07 6.70 -16.14
N GLU A 143 -5.87 5.80 -15.54
CA GLU A 143 -7.31 6.03 -15.35
C GLU A 143 -7.57 7.33 -14.57
N THR A 144 -6.62 7.86 -13.80
CA THR A 144 -6.76 9.16 -13.12
C THR A 144 -6.78 10.36 -14.07
N GLY A 145 -6.50 10.17 -15.36
CA GLY A 145 -6.32 11.26 -16.33
C GLY A 145 -4.93 11.88 -16.32
N LEU A 146 -3.99 11.32 -15.54
CA LEU A 146 -2.58 11.71 -15.53
C LEU A 146 -1.76 10.90 -16.55
N SER A 147 -0.78 11.55 -17.18
CA SER A 147 0.21 10.90 -18.02
C SER A 147 1.29 10.18 -17.19
N ALA A 148 2.10 9.35 -17.84
CA ALA A 148 3.21 8.68 -17.19
C ALA A 148 4.27 9.69 -16.69
N GLU A 149 4.54 10.73 -17.48
CA GLU A 149 5.46 11.81 -17.16
C GLU A 149 5.00 12.61 -15.92
N GLU A 150 3.71 12.90 -15.83
CA GLU A 150 3.11 13.60 -14.69
C GLU A 150 3.20 12.77 -13.40
N LEU A 151 2.91 11.46 -13.49
CA LEU A 151 3.08 10.52 -12.38
C LEU A 151 4.55 10.43 -11.93
N GLN A 152 5.49 10.46 -12.88
CA GLN A 152 6.93 10.45 -12.60
C GLN A 152 7.43 11.77 -12.00
N GLY A 153 6.83 12.90 -12.36
CA GLY A 153 7.14 14.22 -11.82
C GLY A 153 6.83 14.38 -10.33
N ARG A 154 5.90 13.57 -9.79
CA ARG A 154 5.56 13.47 -8.34
C ARG A 154 5.16 14.81 -7.68
N SER A 155 4.84 15.82 -8.46
CA SER A 155 4.43 17.15 -7.99
C SER A 155 3.07 17.48 -8.56
N PHE A 156 2.05 17.44 -7.71
CA PHE A 156 0.69 17.77 -8.12
C PHE A 156 0.57 19.24 -8.55
N ARG A 157 1.30 20.12 -7.87
CA ARG A 157 1.41 21.53 -8.25
C ARG A 157 1.95 21.71 -9.67
N ALA A 158 3.03 21.02 -10.01
CA ALA A 158 3.64 21.13 -11.34
C ALA A 158 2.70 20.62 -12.45
N ILE A 159 1.94 19.56 -12.16
CA ILE A 159 0.90 19.03 -13.07
C ILE A 159 -0.15 20.12 -13.33
N VAL A 160 -0.66 20.74 -12.27
CA VAL A 160 -1.64 21.81 -12.36
C VAL A 160 -1.09 23.02 -13.12
N GLU A 161 0.11 23.49 -12.81
CA GLU A 161 0.75 24.63 -13.46
C GLU A 161 1.01 24.36 -14.95
N GLY A 162 1.42 23.14 -15.32
CA GLY A 162 1.68 22.74 -16.70
C GLY A 162 0.42 22.55 -17.56
N ARG A 163 -0.76 22.47 -16.94
CA ARG A 163 -2.07 22.35 -17.62
C ARG A 163 -2.84 23.67 -17.70
N ARG A 164 -2.29 24.77 -17.16
CA ARG A 164 -2.90 26.09 -17.31
C ARG A 164 -2.75 26.56 -18.77
N PRO A 165 -3.81 27.15 -19.36
CA PRO A 165 -3.78 27.68 -20.73
C PRO A 165 -2.81 28.86 -20.89
#